data_AF-A0A096LR15-F1
#
_entry.id   AF-A0A096LR15-F1
#
_cell.length_a   1.000
_cell.length_b   1.000
_cell.length_c   1.000
_cell.angle_alpha   90.00
_cell.angle_beta   90.00
_cell.angle_gamma   90.00
#
_symmetry.space_group_name_H-M   'P 1'
#
loop_
_entity.id
_entity.type
_entity.pdbx_description
1 polymer ?
#
loop_
_entity_poly.entity_id
_entity_poly.type
_entity_poly.pdbx_seq_one_letter_code
_entity_poly.pdbx_strand_id
1 'polypeptide(L)'
;MKLNPQQAPLYGRCVVTVQLSDEELAADDRGVDYFLLFAGSTQRHLTSTLRSSHDTLQALCPAHDCCEVVLVTLCSATQTPSRDPEDPAPCPGCVAPLAEHRFSFVQDLAFDMAQFLVSTAGRADGLDGALLLDECQIPVQECERLDENLALALRHLVLPPGWSLMGSKQANSTGEPGKPLHAVPC
;
A
#
# COMPACT_ATOMS: atom_id res chain seq x y z
N MET A 1 20.85 5.58 11.01
CA MET A 1 19.40 5.40 11.23
C MET A 1 19.01 3.93 11.41
N LYS A 2 17.90 3.68 12.09
CA LYS A 2 17.24 2.36 12.18
C LYS A 2 15.75 2.48 11.82
N LEU A 3 15.28 1.65 10.89
CA LEU A 3 13.86 1.60 10.48
C LEU A 3 13.12 0.48 11.21
N ASN A 4 11.93 0.76 11.73
CA ASN A 4 11.02 -0.27 12.26
C ASN A 4 9.56 0.01 11.85
N PRO A 5 8.83 -0.97 11.30
CA PRO A 5 9.29 -2.31 10.90
C PRO A 5 10.30 -2.24 9.74
N GLN A 6 10.95 -3.37 9.43
CA GLN A 6 11.87 -3.51 8.27
C GLN A 6 11.17 -4.02 7.01
N GLN A 7 9.86 -4.26 7.09
CA GLN A 7 9.05 -4.70 5.98
C GLN A 7 7.64 -4.11 6.06
N ALA A 8 6.98 -3.99 4.91
CA ALA A 8 5.58 -3.61 4.79
C ALA A 8 4.85 -4.51 3.78
N PRO A 9 3.53 -4.67 3.95
CA PRO A 9 2.71 -5.26 2.91
C PRO A 9 2.70 -4.39 1.65
N LEU A 10 2.43 -5.01 0.48
CA LEU A 10 2.32 -4.31 -0.81
C LEU A 10 1.31 -3.15 -0.80
N TYR A 11 0.21 -3.27 -0.06
CA TYR A 11 -0.78 -2.21 0.05
C TYR A 11 -0.35 -1.02 0.94
N GLY A 12 0.86 -1.07 1.52
CA GLY A 12 1.46 0.02 2.29
C GLY A 12 0.71 0.34 3.58
N ARG A 13 0.60 1.63 3.90
CA ARG A 13 -0.22 2.19 5.01
C ARG A 13 0.25 1.88 6.43
N CYS A 14 1.21 0.98 6.62
CA CYS A 14 1.84 0.79 7.92
C CYS A 14 2.67 2.03 8.31
N VAL A 15 2.77 2.30 9.61
CA VAL A 15 3.63 3.38 10.12
C VAL A 15 5.05 2.84 10.27
N VAL A 16 6.00 3.50 9.60
CA VAL A 16 7.43 3.26 9.74
C VAL A 16 8.00 4.31 10.69
N THR A 17 8.74 3.83 11.68
CA THR A 17 9.52 4.65 12.61
C THR A 17 10.98 4.67 12.17
N VAL A 18 11.59 5.84 12.24
CA VAL A 18 13.01 6.05 11.97
C VAL A 18 13.65 6.52 13.25
N GLN A 19 14.61 5.76 13.78
CA GLN A 19 15.47 6.24 14.87
C GLN A 19 16.72 6.85 14.25
N LEU A 20 16.94 8.13 14.52
CA LEU A 20 18.10 8.90 14.09
C LEU A 20 19.30 8.54 14.98
N SER A 21 20.49 8.43 14.38
CA SER A 21 21.75 8.33 15.11
C SER A 21 22.30 9.71 15.47
N ASP A 22 23.32 9.76 16.33
CA ASP A 22 23.93 11.02 16.75
C ASP A 22 24.49 11.82 15.56
N GLU A 23 24.98 11.13 14.52
CA GLU A 23 25.46 11.76 13.29
C GLU A 23 24.33 12.43 12.50
N GLU A 24 23.15 11.83 12.47
CA GLU A 24 21.96 12.34 11.77
C GLU A 24 21.30 13.49 12.55
N LEU A 25 21.39 13.43 13.89
CA LEU A 25 20.98 14.51 14.79
C LEU A 25 21.94 15.70 14.73
N ALA A 26 23.23 15.48 14.55
CA ALA A 26 24.20 16.56 14.37
C ALA A 26 23.97 17.36 13.08
N ALA A 27 23.33 16.77 12.08
CA ALA A 27 22.90 17.45 10.86
C ALA A 27 21.60 18.27 11.03
N ASP A 28 20.94 18.17 12.19
CA ASP A 28 19.71 18.89 12.53
C ASP A 28 20.02 20.32 13.00
N ASP A 29 20.16 21.25 12.05
CA ASP A 29 20.03 22.68 12.37
C ASP A 29 18.54 23.02 12.47
N ARG A 30 18.15 23.92 13.37
CA ARG A 30 16.73 24.21 13.64
C ARG A 30 16.02 24.62 12.34
N GLY A 31 15.15 23.77 11.80
CA GLY A 31 14.40 24.03 10.56
C GLY A 31 14.63 23.05 9.40
N VAL A 32 15.13 21.84 9.67
CA VAL A 32 15.26 20.77 8.68
C VAL A 32 13.97 19.93 8.58
N ASP A 33 13.46 19.79 7.36
CA ASP A 33 12.40 18.83 7.03
C ASP A 33 13.02 17.49 6.62
N TYR A 34 12.48 16.38 7.14
CA TYR A 34 12.99 15.04 6.82
C TYR A 34 12.00 14.26 5.95
N PHE A 35 12.55 13.54 4.97
CA PHE A 35 11.80 12.73 4.02
C PHE A 35 12.41 11.34 3.89
N LEU A 36 11.57 10.35 3.57
CA LEU A 36 12.01 9.01 3.20
C LEU A 36 11.78 8.78 1.71
N LEU A 37 12.84 8.41 1.00
CA LEU A 37 12.78 7.97 -0.39
C LEU A 37 12.88 6.45 -0.44
N PHE A 38 11.80 5.78 -0.82
CA PHE A 38 11.77 4.34 -1.10
C PHE A 38 12.06 4.14 -2.58
N ALA A 39 13.19 3.50 -2.92
CA ALA A 39 13.60 3.24 -4.30
C ALA A 39 13.62 1.73 -4.58
N GLY A 40 12.62 1.27 -5.35
CA GLY A 40 12.53 -0.10 -5.85
C GLY A 40 12.90 -0.20 -7.33
N SER A 41 12.64 -1.37 -7.91
CA SER A 41 12.95 -1.67 -9.32
C SER A 41 11.99 -1.00 -10.30
N THR A 42 10.71 -0.87 -9.93
CA THR A 42 9.64 -0.32 -10.77
C THR A 42 9.24 1.11 -10.39
N GLN A 43 9.47 1.51 -9.14
CA GLN A 43 8.96 2.78 -8.60
C GLN A 43 9.87 3.41 -7.56
N ARG A 44 9.70 4.73 -7.41
CA ARG A 44 10.36 5.54 -6.38
C ARG A 44 9.32 6.41 -5.69
N HIS A 45 9.21 6.28 -4.36
CA HIS A 45 8.23 7.00 -3.55
C HIS A 45 8.91 7.89 -2.52
N LEU A 46 8.53 9.15 -2.50
CA LEU A 46 8.97 10.11 -1.49
C LEU A 46 7.84 10.32 -0.48
N THR A 47 8.15 10.18 0.81
CA THR A 47 7.19 10.41 1.89
C THR A 47 7.74 11.39 2.92
N SER A 48 6.91 12.35 3.35
CA SER A 48 7.22 13.25 4.45
C SER A 48 7.23 12.52 5.79
N THR A 49 8.09 12.95 6.70
CA THR A 49 8.10 12.44 8.07
C THR A 49 7.45 13.42 9.05
N LEU A 50 6.94 12.89 10.16
CA LEU A 50 6.54 13.64 11.34
C LEU A 50 7.50 13.29 12.48
N ARG A 51 8.06 14.31 13.13
CA ARG A 51 8.91 14.09 14.30
C ARG A 51 8.05 13.81 15.54
N SER A 52 8.21 12.63 16.15
CA SER A 52 7.48 12.22 17.35
C SER A 52 8.29 12.41 18.64
N SER A 53 9.62 12.36 18.56
CA SER A 53 10.54 12.67 19.66
C SER A 53 11.81 13.36 19.13
N HIS A 54 12.77 13.67 19.99
CA HIS A 54 14.06 14.24 19.58
C HIS A 54 14.75 13.42 18.49
N ASP A 55 14.73 12.10 18.61
CA ASP A 55 15.46 11.13 17.76
C ASP A 55 14.56 10.25 16.91
N THR A 56 13.23 10.38 17.01
CA THR A 56 12.29 9.50 16.33
C THR A 56 11.43 10.27 15.33
N LEU A 57 11.45 9.80 14.09
CA LEU A 57 10.56 10.22 13.02
C LEU A 57 9.54 9.12 12.72
N GLN A 58 8.38 9.51 12.20
CA GLN A 58 7.33 8.61 11.73
C GLN A 58 6.94 8.96 10.31
N ALA A 59 6.70 7.96 9.48
CA ALA A 59 6.17 8.13 8.13
C ALA A 59 5.16 7.02 7.82
N LEU A 60 4.21 7.31 6.94
CA LEU A 60 3.34 6.28 6.38
C LEU A 60 4.07 5.58 5.23
N CYS A 61 4.16 4.25 5.28
CA CYS A 61 4.75 3.50 4.19
C CYS A 61 3.89 3.64 2.92
N PRO A 62 4.49 3.97 1.76
CA PRO A 62 3.78 3.98 0.49
C PRO A 62 3.33 2.57 0.11
N ALA A 63 2.33 2.48 -0.74
CA ALA A 63 2.02 1.22 -1.41
C ALA A 63 3.08 0.91 -2.48
N HIS A 64 3.29 -0.37 -2.75
CA HIS A 64 4.28 -0.88 -3.69
C HIS A 64 3.65 -2.01 -4.53
N ASP A 65 4.15 -2.23 -5.74
CA ASP A 65 3.48 -3.01 -6.79
C ASP A 65 4.03 -4.43 -6.93
N CYS A 66 5.18 -4.71 -6.32
CA CYS A 66 5.84 -6.00 -6.38
C CYS A 66 6.59 -6.35 -5.08
N CYS A 67 6.76 -7.65 -4.83
CA CYS A 67 7.52 -8.11 -3.67
C CYS A 67 9.02 -7.97 -3.95
N GLU A 68 9.68 -7.03 -3.27
CA GLU A 68 11.11 -6.81 -3.45
C GLU A 68 11.74 -6.14 -2.23
N VAL A 69 13.08 -6.17 -2.18
CA VAL A 69 13.84 -5.38 -1.22
C VAL A 69 14.24 -4.06 -1.88
N VAL A 70 13.76 -2.96 -1.32
CA VAL A 70 14.04 -1.59 -1.77
C VAL A 70 15.13 -0.94 -0.93
N LEU A 71 15.72 0.12 -1.48
CA LEU A 71 16.60 1.02 -0.74
C LEU A 71 15.80 2.20 -0.22
N VAL A 72 15.83 2.42 1.10
CA VAL A 72 15.20 3.57 1.75
C VAL A 72 16.28 4.56 2.13
N THR A 73 16.22 5.76 1.58
CA THR A 73 17.13 6.86 1.88
C THR A 73 16.43 7.89 2.75
N LEU A 74 17.02 8.23 3.90
CA LEU A 74 16.62 9.39 4.69
C LEU A 74 17.25 10.65 4.07
N CYS A 75 16.40 11.61 3.70
CA CYS A 75 16.82 12.89 3.16
C CYS A 75 16.48 14.00 4.15
N SER A 76 17.38 14.96 4.28
CA SER A 76 17.11 16.25 4.91
C SER A 76 16.89 17.31 3.84
N ALA A 77 15.97 18.24 4.09
CA ALA A 77 15.78 19.44 3.29
C ALA A 77 15.85 20.66 4.21
N THR A 78 16.75 21.59 3.90
CA THR A 78 16.88 22.86 4.63
C THR A 78 16.18 23.96 3.85
N GLN A 79 15.31 24.72 4.50
CA GLN A 79 14.83 25.97 3.93
C GLN A 79 15.90 27.03 4.19
N THR A 80 16.58 27.49 3.14
CA THR A 80 17.52 28.61 3.29
C THR A 80 16.71 29.90 3.26
N PRO A 81 16.71 30.71 4.33
CA PRO A 81 16.09 32.03 4.27
C PRO A 81 16.81 32.85 3.20
N SER A 82 16.04 33.61 2.40
CA SER A 82 16.61 34.46 1.36
C SER A 82 17.63 35.42 2.00
N ARG A 83 18.83 35.48 1.41
CA ARG A 83 19.91 36.37 1.89
C ARG A 83 19.64 37.84 1.54
N ASP A 84 18.71 38.08 0.62
CA ASP A 84 18.32 39.42 0.18
C ASP A 84 16.96 39.80 0.79
N PRO A 85 16.90 40.87 1.61
CA PRO A 85 15.64 41.38 2.16
C PRO A 85 14.73 42.04 1.11
N GLU A 86 15.24 42.34 -0.09
CA GLU A 86 14.48 42.94 -1.20
C GLU A 86 14.02 41.93 -2.27
N ASP A 87 14.52 40.68 -2.22
CA ASP A 87 14.05 39.59 -3.07
C ASP A 87 13.70 38.37 -2.19
N PRO A 88 12.44 38.25 -1.74
CA PRO A 88 11.99 37.18 -0.85
C PRO A 88 11.84 35.83 -1.58
N ALA A 89 12.34 35.70 -2.81
CA ALA A 89 12.30 34.43 -3.52
C ALA A 89 13.04 33.36 -2.70
N PRO A 90 12.35 32.30 -2.24
CA PRO A 90 12.99 31.24 -1.47
C PRO A 90 14.09 30.61 -2.33
N CYS A 91 15.33 30.67 -1.84
CA CYS A 91 16.43 29.95 -2.47
C CYS A 91 16.09 28.45 -2.44
N PRO A 92 16.33 27.70 -3.52
CA PRO A 92 16.06 26.27 -3.53
C PRO A 92 16.82 25.63 -2.37
N GLY A 93 16.06 25.09 -1.42
CA GLY A 93 16.60 24.44 -0.24
C GLY A 93 17.57 23.32 -0.61
N CYS A 94 18.62 23.13 0.19
CA CYS A 94 19.55 22.03 -0.04
C CYS A 94 18.91 20.74 0.45
N VAL A 95 18.82 19.74 -0.44
CA VAL A 95 18.40 18.38 -0.09
C VAL A 95 19.64 17.49 -0.05
N ALA A 96 19.88 16.84 1.09
CA ALA A 96 21.01 15.96 1.29
C ALA A 96 20.57 14.57 1.79
N PRO A 97 21.04 13.47 1.16
CA PRO A 97 20.87 12.14 1.72
C PRO A 97 21.74 11.99 2.97
N LEU A 98 21.16 11.46 4.03
CA LEU A 98 21.82 11.28 5.32
C LEU A 98 22.22 9.82 5.57
N ALA A 99 21.31 8.89 5.28
CA ALA A 99 21.55 7.47 5.49
C ALA A 99 20.65 6.60 4.62
N GLU A 100 21.05 5.34 4.45
CA GLU A 100 20.34 4.35 3.66
C GLU A 100 20.08 3.07 4.46
N HIS A 101 18.94 2.42 4.18
CA HIS A 101 18.59 1.15 4.78
C HIS A 101 17.80 0.27 3.81
N ARG A 102 17.93 -1.05 3.97
CA ARG A 102 17.13 -2.01 3.18
C ARG A 102 15.77 -2.20 3.82
N PHE A 103 14.74 -2.30 3.00
CA PHE A 103 13.36 -2.48 3.44
C PHE A 103 12.63 -3.42 2.50
N SER A 104 11.82 -4.34 3.01
CA SER A 104 11.15 -5.34 2.18
C SER A 104 9.67 -5.01 1.98
N PHE A 105 9.22 -4.97 0.74
CA PHE A 105 7.80 -5.09 0.42
C PHE A 105 7.45 -6.55 0.24
N VAL A 106 6.40 -7.01 0.94
CA VAL A 106 6.01 -8.41 0.99
C VAL A 106 4.54 -8.59 0.68
N GLN A 107 4.21 -9.74 0.09
CA GLN A 107 2.86 -10.25 -0.01
C GLN A 107 2.57 -10.98 1.30
N ASP A 108 1.65 -10.41 2.08
CA ASP A 108 1.21 -10.98 3.35
C ASP A 108 -0.09 -11.79 3.17
N LEU A 109 -0.52 -12.45 4.23
CA LEU A 109 -1.72 -13.27 4.22
C LEU A 109 -2.98 -12.46 3.84
N ALA A 110 -3.08 -11.20 4.25
CA ALA A 110 -4.23 -10.36 3.89
C ALA A 110 -4.29 -10.13 2.37
N PHE A 111 -3.14 -9.93 1.72
CA PHE A 111 -3.07 -9.82 0.27
C PHE A 111 -3.41 -11.13 -0.44
N ASP A 112 -2.90 -12.27 0.05
CA ASP A 112 -3.26 -13.60 -0.46
C ASP A 112 -4.78 -13.84 -0.38
N MET A 113 -5.38 -13.52 0.77
CA MET A 113 -6.81 -13.63 0.99
C MET A 113 -7.60 -12.70 0.07
N ALA A 114 -7.15 -11.46 -0.14
CA ALA A 114 -7.78 -10.54 -1.07
C ALA A 114 -7.78 -11.09 -2.50
N GLN A 115 -6.64 -11.62 -2.96
CA GLN A 115 -6.53 -12.25 -4.28
C GLN A 115 -7.46 -13.45 -4.41
N PHE A 116 -7.50 -14.30 -3.38
CA PHE A 116 -8.41 -15.44 -3.33
C PHE A 116 -9.88 -15.00 -3.45
N LEU A 117 -10.33 -14.05 -2.63
CA LEU A 117 -11.71 -13.54 -2.65
C LEU A 117 -12.09 -12.91 -3.99
N VAL A 118 -11.18 -12.15 -4.61
CA VAL A 118 -11.40 -11.59 -5.95
C VAL A 118 -11.55 -12.70 -6.99
N SER A 119 -10.75 -13.77 -6.89
CA SER A 119 -10.78 -14.91 -7.84
C SER A 119 -12.01 -15.82 -7.68
N THR A 120 -12.62 -15.84 -6.50
CA THR A 120 -13.76 -16.73 -6.19
C THR A 120 -15.12 -16.05 -6.26
N ALA A 121 -15.16 -14.72 -6.34
CA ALA A 121 -16.40 -13.95 -6.45
C ALA A 121 -17.32 -14.49 -7.56
N GLY A 122 -18.60 -14.74 -7.21
CA GLY A 122 -19.62 -15.24 -8.13
C GLY A 122 -19.61 -16.76 -8.39
N ARG A 123 -18.67 -17.52 -7.79
CA ARG A 123 -18.66 -18.99 -7.87
C ARG A 123 -19.50 -19.60 -6.75
N ALA A 124 -20.34 -20.57 -7.09
CA ALA A 124 -21.21 -21.24 -6.12
C ALA A 124 -20.44 -22.06 -5.06
N ASP A 125 -19.24 -22.55 -5.41
CA ASP A 125 -18.34 -23.38 -4.59
C ASP A 125 -17.10 -22.60 -4.12
N GLY A 126 -16.97 -21.33 -4.49
CA GLY A 126 -15.72 -20.57 -4.34
C GLY A 126 -15.33 -20.25 -2.90
N LEU A 127 -16.28 -20.32 -1.97
CA LEU A 127 -16.09 -20.01 -0.55
C LEU A 127 -16.19 -21.23 0.37
N ASP A 128 -16.29 -22.44 -0.16
CA ASP A 128 -16.42 -23.66 0.66
C ASP A 128 -15.25 -23.80 1.66
N GLY A 129 -14.04 -23.36 1.27
CA GLY A 129 -12.87 -23.31 2.15
C GLY A 129 -12.87 -22.15 3.16
N ALA A 130 -13.64 -21.09 2.94
CA ALA A 130 -13.72 -19.93 3.85
C ALA A 130 -14.64 -20.19 5.05
N LEU A 131 -15.58 -21.14 4.92
CA LEU A 131 -16.47 -21.55 6.02
C LEU A 131 -15.72 -22.19 7.21
N LEU A 132 -14.47 -22.62 7.00
CA LEU A 132 -13.61 -23.20 8.04
C LEU A 132 -13.07 -22.16 9.04
N LEU A 133 -13.15 -20.87 8.73
CA LEU A 133 -12.64 -19.81 9.62
C LEU A 133 -13.48 -19.65 10.89
N ASP A 134 -14.77 -19.97 10.84
CA ASP A 134 -15.68 -19.90 12.00
C ASP A 134 -15.28 -20.92 13.09
N GLU A 135 -14.65 -22.02 12.69
CA GLU A 135 -14.21 -23.10 13.59
C GLU A 135 -12.94 -22.74 14.39
N CYS A 136 -12.21 -21.71 13.97
CA CYS A 136 -10.87 -21.41 14.49
C CYS A 136 -10.86 -20.56 15.79
N GLN A 137 -12.02 -20.12 16.30
CA GLN A 137 -12.15 -19.28 17.51
C GLN A 137 -11.15 -18.11 17.57
N ILE A 138 -10.98 -17.39 16.45
CA ILE A 138 -10.02 -16.29 16.35
C ILE A 138 -10.47 -15.14 17.27
N PRO A 139 -9.57 -14.57 18.10
CA PRO A 139 -9.88 -13.42 18.93
C PRO A 139 -10.43 -12.25 18.11
N VAL A 140 -11.43 -11.53 18.65
CA VAL A 140 -12.11 -10.42 17.94
C VAL A 140 -11.12 -9.37 17.43
N GLN A 141 -10.11 -9.02 18.23
CA GLN A 141 -9.10 -8.03 17.84
C GLN A 141 -8.25 -8.49 16.67
N GLU A 142 -8.02 -9.80 16.54
CA GLU A 142 -7.28 -10.36 15.40
C GLU A 142 -8.16 -10.37 14.15
N CYS A 143 -9.45 -10.64 14.29
CA CYS A 143 -10.43 -10.51 13.22
C CYS A 143 -10.54 -9.06 12.71
N GLU A 144 -10.65 -8.08 13.61
CA GLU A 144 -10.72 -6.65 13.27
C GLU A 144 -9.45 -6.21 12.54
N ARG A 145 -8.27 -6.58 13.04
CA ARG A 145 -7.00 -6.27 12.38
C ARG A 145 -6.90 -6.93 11.00
N LEU A 146 -7.37 -8.16 10.86
CA LEU A 146 -7.39 -8.84 9.58
C LEU A 146 -8.34 -8.15 8.60
N ASP A 147 -9.53 -7.75 9.04
CA ASP A 147 -10.52 -7.05 8.20
C ASP A 147 -9.97 -5.71 7.69
N GLU A 148 -9.33 -4.94 8.56
CA GLU A 148 -8.65 -3.69 8.17
C GLU A 148 -7.58 -3.92 7.09
N ASN A 149 -6.70 -4.90 7.31
CA ASN A 149 -5.65 -5.24 6.36
C ASN A 149 -6.20 -5.78 5.05
N LEU A 150 -7.24 -6.62 5.11
CA LEU A 150 -7.91 -7.19 3.95
C LEU A 150 -8.59 -6.10 3.11
N ALA A 151 -9.25 -5.13 3.77
CA ALA A 151 -9.85 -3.98 3.10
C ALA A 151 -8.80 -3.12 2.37
N LEU A 152 -7.63 -2.93 2.97
CA LEU A 152 -6.52 -2.23 2.32
C LEU A 152 -5.96 -3.03 1.13
N ALA A 153 -5.77 -4.34 1.30
CA ALA A 153 -5.32 -5.22 0.23
C ALA A 153 -6.28 -5.23 -0.97
N LEU A 154 -7.59 -5.38 -0.73
CA LEU A 154 -8.62 -5.34 -1.77
C LEU A 154 -8.61 -4.03 -2.57
N ARG A 155 -8.37 -2.89 -1.90
CA ARG A 155 -8.25 -1.58 -2.56
C ARG A 155 -7.00 -1.46 -3.44
N HIS A 156 -5.95 -2.21 -3.11
CA HIS A 156 -4.70 -2.22 -3.86
C HIS A 156 -4.78 -3.12 -5.11
N LEU A 157 -5.62 -4.14 -5.09
CA LEU A 157 -5.77 -5.06 -6.23
C LEU A 157 -6.38 -4.38 -7.44
N VAL A 158 -5.85 -4.70 -8.61
CA VAL A 158 -6.50 -4.41 -9.89
C VAL A 158 -7.57 -5.46 -10.12
N LEU A 159 -8.83 -5.04 -10.03
CA LEU A 159 -9.96 -5.93 -10.25
C LEU A 159 -10.12 -6.27 -11.73
N PRO A 160 -10.49 -7.52 -12.09
CA PRO A 160 -10.79 -7.89 -13.46
C PRO A 160 -11.91 -7.02 -14.08
N PRO A 161 -11.90 -6.77 -15.39
CA PRO A 161 -12.98 -6.05 -16.05
C PRO A 161 -14.35 -6.72 -15.82
N GLY A 162 -15.33 -5.93 -15.39
CA GLY A 162 -16.68 -6.44 -15.09
C GLY A 162 -16.78 -7.28 -13.82
N TRP A 163 -15.75 -7.27 -12.96
CA TRP A 163 -15.79 -7.92 -11.66
C TRP A 163 -16.91 -7.34 -10.80
N SER A 164 -17.66 -8.21 -10.14
CA SER A 164 -18.70 -7.85 -9.18
C SER A 164 -18.79 -8.93 -8.10
N LEU A 165 -19.19 -8.53 -6.88
CA LEU A 165 -19.43 -9.46 -5.78
C LEU A 165 -20.47 -10.53 -6.13
N MET A 166 -21.46 -10.18 -6.96
CA MET A 166 -22.51 -11.09 -7.43
C MET A 166 -22.06 -11.96 -8.61
N GLY A 167 -20.79 -11.88 -9.00
CA GLY A 167 -20.27 -12.44 -10.24
C GLY A 167 -20.50 -11.52 -11.44
N SER A 168 -19.73 -11.71 -12.50
CA SER A 168 -20.02 -11.07 -13.78
C SER A 168 -21.26 -11.76 -14.37
N LYS A 169 -22.37 -11.04 -14.46
CA LYS A 169 -23.53 -11.51 -15.21
C LYS A 169 -23.07 -11.54 -16.67
N GLN A 170 -22.68 -12.71 -17.20
CA GLN A 170 -22.56 -12.87 -18.64
C GLN A 170 -23.89 -12.41 -19.23
N ALA A 171 -23.89 -11.29 -19.92
CA ALA A 171 -25.01 -10.91 -20.75
C ALA A 171 -25.08 -11.95 -21.87
N ASN A 172 -25.76 -13.08 -21.62
CA ASN A 172 -26.32 -13.90 -22.68
C ASN A 172 -27.45 -13.08 -23.31
N SER A 173 -27.07 -12.08 -24.10
CA SER A 173 -27.98 -11.36 -25.00
C SER A 173 -27.77 -11.90 -26.41
N THR A 174 -28.31 -13.09 -26.65
CA THR A 174 -28.96 -13.46 -27.92
C THR A 174 -29.94 -14.59 -27.64
N GLY A 175 -31.01 -14.25 -26.91
CA GLY A 175 -32.28 -14.92 -27.11
C GLY A 175 -32.90 -14.37 -28.39
N GLU A 176 -32.83 -15.11 -29.49
CA GLU A 176 -33.78 -14.94 -30.58
C GLU A 176 -35.06 -15.75 -30.26
N PRO A 177 -36.26 -15.14 -30.25
CA PRO A 177 -37.51 -15.89 -30.22
C PRO A 177 -37.87 -16.28 -31.65
N GLY A 178 -37.39 -17.45 -32.10
CA GLY A 178 -37.51 -17.91 -33.48
C GLY A 178 -38.45 -19.12 -33.67
N LYS A 179 -39.76 -18.86 -33.70
CA LYS A 179 -40.87 -19.63 -34.31
C LYS A 179 -41.24 -21.04 -33.77
N PRO A 180 -42.54 -21.31 -33.52
CA PRO A 180 -43.05 -22.67 -33.39
C PRO A 180 -43.10 -23.34 -34.77
N LEU A 181 -42.53 -24.53 -34.88
CA LEU A 181 -42.77 -25.40 -36.03
C LEU A 181 -44.22 -25.89 -35.94
N HIS A 182 -45.05 -25.34 -36.83
CA HIS A 182 -46.38 -25.83 -37.12
C HIS A 182 -46.32 -27.32 -37.50
N ALA A 183 -47.07 -28.13 -36.77
CA ALA A 183 -47.56 -29.40 -37.28
C ALA A 183 -48.43 -29.12 -38.52
N VAL A 184 -48.18 -29.84 -39.61
CA VAL A 184 -49.12 -29.99 -40.72
C VAL A 184 -49.44 -31.47 -40.84
N PRO A 185 -50.73 -31.86 -40.83
CA PRO A 185 -51.18 -33.24 -40.88
C PRO A 185 -51.34 -33.73 -42.32
N CYS A 186 -51.06 -35.02 -42.53
CA CYS A 186 -51.75 -36.03 -43.35
C CYS A 186 -50.82 -37.23 -43.51
#